data_AF-A0A7C3HV89-F1
#
_entry.id   AF-A0A7C3HV89-F1
#
_cell.length_a   1.000
_cell.length_b   1.000
_cell.length_c   1.000
_cell.angle_alpha   90.00
_cell.angle_beta   90.00
_cell.angle_gamma   90.00
#
_symmetry.space_group_name_H-M   'P 1'
#
loop_
_entity.id
_entity.type
_entity.pdbx_description
1 polymer ?
#
loop_
_entity_poly.entity_id
_entity_poly.type
_entity_poly.pdbx_seq_one_letter_code
_entity_poly.pdbx_strand_id
1 'polypeptide(L)'
;MPYKIRGKIKCDKRTKDLVKRLQPGDIALIDHQDIDSVSAQMLIERQVAAVVNASRSISGHYPNSGPSLLLNAGITVLDNVGASVFEQVKEGEEAEIDGGRLIVGEKSLEGELLTWEVINQRLEEAKRNLDEELVRFAQNTLNYVLKEKSILLDETSLPAIDTRISGRHVLIVVRGEHYREDLASLRAYIAEIKPVLIAVDGGADALLEMGIRPHIIIGDMDSVSDRALRCGAEIIAHTYVDNRESPAVKRLEDIGIKPKVAAVPGTSEDVAMLLAYEKGAELIVIVGSHSNLIDFLDKGRSGMSSTFLTRLKVGPRLVDARGVSRLYGSRPTIRYAAVLMLAVTCALALIIAFSPAVQDQLRMFMFEQKARFWDLWSRIKIGG
;
A
#
# COMPACT_ATOMS: atom_id res chain seq x y z
N MET A 1 27.53 -5.98 22.67
CA MET A 1 27.41 -7.20 23.51
C MET A 1 27.19 -8.36 22.57
N PRO A 2 27.91 -9.51 22.65
CA PRO A 2 27.53 -10.65 21.83
C PRO A 2 26.37 -11.34 22.54
N TYR A 3 25.15 -10.98 22.16
CA TYR A 3 23.99 -11.78 22.51
C TYR A 3 23.97 -12.97 21.56
N LYS A 4 24.15 -14.17 22.11
CA LYS A 4 23.85 -15.41 21.39
C LYS A 4 22.35 -15.45 21.14
N ILE A 5 21.96 -15.55 19.88
CA ILE A 5 20.55 -15.62 19.50
C ILE A 5 20.24 -17.06 19.14
N ARG A 6 19.21 -17.63 19.75
CA ARG A 6 18.76 -18.99 19.49
C ARG A 6 17.33 -18.99 18.99
N GLY A 7 17.04 -19.88 18.06
CA GLY A 7 15.70 -20.10 17.56
C GLY A 7 15.67 -21.22 16.54
N LYS A 8 14.46 -21.64 16.18
CA LYS A 8 14.27 -22.62 15.11
C LYS A 8 14.47 -21.95 13.77
N ILE A 9 15.25 -22.60 12.91
CA ILE A 9 15.49 -22.07 11.57
C ILE A 9 14.32 -22.41 10.65
N LYS A 10 13.82 -21.42 9.92
CA LYS A 10 12.95 -21.65 8.77
C LYS A 10 13.60 -21.09 7.53
N CYS A 11 13.62 -21.88 6.46
CA CYS A 11 14.41 -21.57 5.29
C CYS A 11 13.55 -21.55 4.03
N ASP A 12 13.76 -20.53 3.21
CA ASP A 12 13.23 -20.48 1.84
C ASP A 12 14.12 -19.55 1.01
N LYS A 13 14.30 -19.85 -0.27
CA LYS A 13 14.98 -18.92 -1.18
C LYS A 13 14.12 -17.70 -1.46
N ARG A 14 12.80 -17.84 -1.36
CA ARG A 14 11.86 -16.74 -1.57
C ARG A 14 11.34 -16.24 -0.23
N THR A 15 11.75 -15.03 0.17
CA THR A 15 11.30 -14.38 1.42
C THR A 15 9.78 -14.34 1.51
N LYS A 16 9.07 -14.09 0.39
CA LYS A 16 7.60 -14.05 0.34
C LYS A 16 6.93 -15.37 0.76
N ASP A 17 7.57 -16.50 0.47
CA ASP A 17 7.04 -17.82 0.76
C ASP A 17 7.42 -18.26 2.18
N LEU A 18 8.60 -17.85 2.64
CA LEU A 18 9.04 -18.04 4.03
C LEU A 18 8.12 -17.35 5.04
N VAL A 19 7.75 -16.10 4.78
CA VAL A 19 6.95 -15.25 5.68
C VAL A 19 5.59 -15.88 6.01
N LYS A 20 5.04 -16.73 5.14
CA LYS A 20 3.76 -17.43 5.41
C LYS A 20 3.89 -18.46 6.52
N ARG A 21 5.09 -18.97 6.78
CA ARG A 21 5.38 -20.08 7.70
C ARG A 21 6.11 -19.64 8.96
N LEU A 22 6.70 -18.44 8.98
CA LEU A 22 7.41 -17.89 10.14
C LEU A 22 6.51 -17.70 11.36
N GLN A 23 7.08 -18.03 12.52
CA GLN A 23 6.52 -17.80 13.85
C GLN A 23 7.43 -16.85 14.64
N PRO A 24 6.88 -16.11 15.63
CA PRO A 24 7.69 -15.26 16.49
C PRO A 24 8.83 -16.03 17.15
N GLY A 25 10.04 -15.47 17.10
CA GLY A 25 11.26 -16.09 17.64
C GLY A 25 11.99 -17.05 16.70
N ASP A 26 11.46 -17.34 15.51
CA ASP A 26 12.18 -18.12 14.50
C ASP A 26 13.42 -17.36 13.98
N ILE A 27 14.43 -18.10 13.52
CA ILE A 27 15.55 -17.57 12.72
C ILE A 27 15.19 -17.75 11.25
N ALA A 28 15.09 -16.65 10.51
CA ALA A 28 14.75 -16.67 9.09
C ALA A 28 16.00 -16.84 8.23
N LEU A 29 16.12 -17.97 7.53
CA LEU A 29 17.15 -18.21 6.53
C LEU A 29 16.61 -17.87 5.13
N ILE A 30 17.19 -16.85 4.51
CA ILE A 30 16.77 -16.32 3.20
C ILE A 30 17.91 -16.28 2.20
N ASP A 31 17.57 -16.19 0.91
CA ASP A 31 18.50 -15.88 -0.18
C ASP A 31 17.99 -14.64 -0.92
N HIS A 32 18.26 -13.46 -0.36
CA HIS A 32 17.71 -12.21 -0.85
C HIS A 32 18.82 -11.16 -1.01
N GLN A 33 19.32 -11.01 -2.23
CA GLN A 33 20.25 -9.92 -2.54
C GLN A 33 19.51 -8.58 -2.49
N ASP A 34 20.14 -7.57 -1.88
CA ASP A 34 19.56 -6.22 -1.72
C ASP A 34 18.19 -6.25 -1.03
N ILE A 35 18.16 -6.61 0.27
CA ILE A 35 16.91 -6.70 1.02
C ILE A 35 16.19 -5.33 0.96
N ASP A 36 15.03 -5.32 0.32
CA ASP A 36 14.19 -4.13 0.18
C ASP A 36 13.38 -3.82 1.47
N SER A 37 12.76 -2.64 1.51
CA SER A 37 11.97 -2.19 2.67
C SER A 37 10.75 -3.08 2.95
N VAL A 38 10.12 -3.61 1.89
CA VAL A 38 8.91 -4.45 1.98
C VAL A 38 9.23 -5.80 2.59
N SER A 39 10.29 -6.44 2.13
CA SER A 39 10.80 -7.73 2.59
C SER A 39 11.29 -7.63 4.03
N ALA A 40 12.00 -6.55 4.39
CA ALA A 40 12.37 -6.26 5.77
C ALA A 40 11.13 -6.11 6.66
N GLN A 41 10.14 -5.33 6.24
CA GLN A 41 8.91 -5.13 7.00
C GLN A 41 8.13 -6.43 7.21
N MET A 42 8.05 -7.30 6.20
CA MET A 42 7.44 -8.62 6.32
C MET A 42 8.12 -9.50 7.38
N LEU A 43 9.45 -9.44 7.49
CA LEU A 43 10.21 -10.17 8.52
C LEU A 43 10.00 -9.56 9.92
N ILE A 44 9.96 -8.22 10.01
CA ILE A 44 9.67 -7.48 11.25
C ILE A 44 8.28 -7.82 11.77
N GLU A 45 7.26 -7.83 10.91
CA GLU A 45 5.88 -8.18 11.25
C GLU A 45 5.75 -9.61 11.81
N ARG A 46 6.66 -10.51 11.44
CA ARG A 46 6.72 -11.89 11.95
C ARG A 46 7.49 -12.05 13.25
N GLN A 47 8.12 -10.97 13.74
CA GLN A 47 8.88 -10.95 14.99
C GLN A 47 9.96 -12.06 15.05
N VAL A 48 10.69 -12.21 13.95
CA VAL A 48 11.82 -13.16 13.88
C VAL A 48 12.91 -12.78 14.88
N ALA A 49 13.59 -13.77 15.45
CA ALA A 49 14.69 -13.52 16.38
C ALA A 49 15.93 -12.97 15.65
N ALA A 50 16.19 -13.47 14.44
CA ALA A 50 17.28 -13.04 13.58
C ALA A 50 17.02 -13.41 12.12
N VAL A 51 17.78 -12.77 11.22
CA VAL A 51 17.82 -13.08 9.79
C VAL A 51 19.21 -13.59 9.44
N VAL A 52 19.28 -14.73 8.76
CA VAL A 52 20.47 -15.23 8.10
C VAL A 52 20.26 -15.10 6.60
N ASN A 53 21.12 -14.34 5.93
CA ASN A 53 21.05 -14.17 4.48
C ASN A 53 22.20 -14.91 3.81
N ALA A 54 21.87 -15.76 2.83
CA ALA A 54 22.86 -16.42 2.00
C ALA A 54 23.53 -15.43 1.04
N SER A 55 22.78 -14.45 0.55
CA SER A 55 23.25 -13.38 -0.32
C SER A 55 23.70 -12.16 0.48
N ARG A 56 24.29 -11.16 -0.19
CA ARG A 56 24.57 -9.84 0.41
C ARG A 56 23.30 -9.03 0.51
N SER A 57 23.01 -8.54 1.71
CA SER A 57 21.86 -7.68 1.97
C SER A 57 22.04 -6.26 1.43
N ILE A 58 23.29 -5.83 1.18
CA ILE A 58 23.66 -4.61 0.46
C ILE A 58 24.76 -4.98 -0.55
N SER A 59 24.41 -5.04 -1.83
CA SER A 59 25.32 -5.39 -2.93
C SER A 59 26.32 -4.29 -3.25
N GLY A 60 25.94 -3.03 -2.99
CA GLY A 60 26.70 -1.85 -3.35
C GLY A 60 26.28 -1.20 -4.67
N HIS A 61 25.21 -1.67 -5.32
CA HIS A 61 24.70 -1.04 -6.55
C HIS A 61 23.95 0.27 -6.28
N TYR A 62 23.16 0.31 -5.23
CA TYR A 62 22.38 1.47 -4.81
C TYR A 62 22.10 1.38 -3.29
N PRO A 63 21.83 2.51 -2.62
CA PRO A 63 21.56 2.50 -1.19
C PRO A 63 20.14 1.99 -0.89
N ASN A 64 20.01 0.77 -0.35
CA ASN A 64 18.73 0.19 0.09
C ASN A 64 18.48 0.39 1.60
N SER A 65 17.22 0.31 2.03
CA SER A 65 16.83 0.59 3.44
C SER A 65 16.57 -0.66 4.29
N GLY A 66 16.36 -1.84 3.68
CA GLY A 66 15.92 -3.05 4.38
C GLY A 66 16.82 -3.48 5.55
N PRO A 67 18.16 -3.53 5.40
CA PRO A 67 19.07 -3.92 6.49
C PRO A 67 19.00 -2.96 7.69
N SER A 68 18.88 -1.66 7.44
CA SER A 68 18.72 -0.64 8.48
C SER A 68 17.39 -0.77 9.22
N LEU A 69 16.31 -1.12 8.52
CA LEU A 69 14.99 -1.37 9.13
C LEU A 69 15.04 -2.57 10.07
N LEU A 70 15.70 -3.67 9.66
CA LEU A 70 15.86 -4.87 10.51
C LEU A 70 16.64 -4.55 11.79
N LEU A 71 17.78 -3.86 11.68
CA LEU A 71 18.56 -3.45 12.87
C LEU A 71 17.78 -2.50 13.78
N ASN A 72 17.06 -1.53 13.22
CA ASN A 72 16.21 -0.62 14.01
C ASN A 72 15.11 -1.37 14.78
N ALA A 73 14.57 -2.46 14.21
CA ALA A 73 13.60 -3.32 14.88
C ALA A 73 14.24 -4.28 15.91
N GLY A 74 15.57 -4.21 16.11
CA GLY A 74 16.30 -5.09 17.03
C GLY A 74 16.56 -6.50 16.47
N ILE A 75 16.35 -6.71 15.17
CA ILE A 75 16.57 -8.00 14.51
C ILE A 75 18.01 -8.07 14.03
N THR A 76 18.74 -9.08 14.49
CA THR A 76 20.13 -9.30 14.08
C THR A 76 20.19 -9.89 12.69
N VAL A 77 21.13 -9.41 11.86
CA VAL A 77 21.34 -9.91 10.50
C VAL A 77 22.74 -10.49 10.36
N LEU A 78 22.82 -11.80 10.10
CA LEU A 78 24.03 -12.48 9.67
C LEU A 78 24.00 -12.61 8.15
N ASP A 79 24.85 -11.83 7.49
CA ASP A 79 24.81 -11.61 6.04
C ASP A 79 25.84 -12.46 5.29
N ASN A 80 25.61 -12.68 4.00
CA ASN A 80 26.58 -13.29 3.09
C ASN A 80 27.14 -14.65 3.56
N VAL A 81 26.29 -15.51 4.13
CA VAL A 81 26.67 -16.87 4.57
C VAL A 81 26.93 -17.82 3.39
N GLY A 82 26.48 -17.43 2.19
CA GLY A 82 26.66 -18.18 0.95
C GLY A 82 25.57 -19.24 0.73
N ALA A 83 25.26 -19.51 -0.53
CA ALA A 83 24.14 -20.37 -0.94
C ALA A 83 24.21 -21.82 -0.41
N SER A 84 25.41 -22.31 -0.08
CA SER A 84 25.62 -23.66 0.45
C SER A 84 24.92 -23.92 1.80
N VAL A 85 24.52 -22.87 2.52
CA VAL A 85 23.76 -22.97 3.77
C VAL A 85 22.45 -23.75 3.59
N PHE A 86 21.79 -23.63 2.44
CA PHE A 86 20.53 -24.33 2.15
C PHE A 86 20.68 -25.84 1.97
N GLU A 87 21.89 -26.32 1.65
CA GLU A 87 22.19 -27.75 1.56
C GLU A 87 22.57 -28.31 2.94
N GLN A 88 23.12 -27.45 3.78
CA GLN A 88 23.68 -27.84 5.07
C GLN A 88 22.70 -27.72 6.22
N VAL A 89 21.68 -26.86 6.12
CA VAL A 89 20.72 -26.61 7.20
C VAL A 89 19.32 -27.04 6.76
N LYS A 90 18.61 -27.74 7.65
CA LYS A 90 17.23 -28.15 7.43
C LYS A 90 16.28 -27.30 8.26
N GLU A 91 15.11 -27.05 7.70
CA GLU A 91 14.05 -26.35 8.41
C GLU A 91 13.63 -27.09 9.70
N GLY A 92 13.39 -26.31 10.76
CA GLY A 92 12.99 -26.78 12.08
C GLY A 92 14.15 -27.14 13.00
N GLU A 93 15.40 -27.14 12.50
CA GLU A 93 16.60 -27.32 13.34
C GLU A 93 16.79 -26.14 14.30
N GLU A 94 17.29 -26.44 15.50
CA GLU A 94 17.71 -25.41 16.46
C GLU A 94 19.01 -24.80 15.98
N ALA A 95 19.01 -23.47 15.83
CA ALA A 95 20.14 -22.71 15.37
C ALA A 95 20.56 -21.65 16.40
N GLU A 96 21.87 -21.41 16.50
CA GLU A 96 22.44 -20.35 17.31
C GLU A 96 23.28 -19.41 16.42
N ILE A 97 23.07 -18.11 16.55
CA ILE A 97 23.96 -17.10 15.98
C ILE A 97 24.88 -16.61 17.09
N ASP A 98 26.18 -16.75 16.88
CA ASP A 98 27.23 -16.28 17.80
C ASP A 98 28.27 -15.46 17.04
N GLY A 99 28.11 -14.13 17.10
CA GLY A 99 28.92 -13.20 16.32
C GLY A 99 28.68 -13.39 14.81
N GLY A 100 29.77 -13.59 14.07
CA GLY A 100 29.73 -13.82 12.62
C GLY A 100 29.51 -15.29 12.22
N ARG A 101 28.87 -16.11 13.05
CA ARG A 101 28.69 -17.54 12.76
C ARG A 101 27.27 -18.01 13.05
N LEU A 102 26.75 -18.85 12.15
CA LEU A 102 25.55 -19.66 12.35
C LEU A 102 25.98 -21.07 12.76
N ILE A 103 25.48 -21.52 13.90
CA ILE A 103 25.77 -22.84 14.48
C ILE A 103 24.48 -23.67 14.46
N VAL A 104 24.51 -24.84 13.82
CA VAL A 104 23.39 -25.79 13.75
C VAL A 104 23.91 -27.20 14.00
N GLY A 105 23.63 -27.75 15.18
CA GLY A 105 24.25 -28.99 15.63
C GLY A 105 25.78 -28.87 15.68
N GLU A 106 26.49 -29.67 14.89
CA GLU A 106 27.95 -29.62 14.76
C GLU A 106 28.44 -28.71 13.62
N LYS A 107 27.52 -28.16 12.81
CA LYS A 107 27.85 -27.33 11.66
C LYS A 107 28.06 -25.90 12.12
N SER A 108 29.10 -25.25 11.59
CA SER A 108 29.39 -23.84 11.80
C SER A 108 29.61 -23.19 10.45
N LEU A 109 28.77 -22.21 10.11
CA LEU A 109 28.83 -21.46 8.87
C LEU A 109 29.21 -20.02 9.18
N GLU A 110 30.20 -19.50 8.47
CA GLU A 110 30.64 -18.12 8.63
C GLU A 110 29.77 -17.16 7.83
N GLY A 111 29.55 -15.99 8.39
CA GLY A 111 28.89 -14.87 7.75
C GLY A 111 29.38 -13.56 8.34
N GLU A 112 28.82 -12.46 7.85
CA GLU A 112 29.16 -11.13 8.31
C GLU A 112 28.03 -10.57 9.15
N LEU A 113 28.30 -10.31 10.42
CA LEU A 113 27.33 -9.68 11.29
C LEU A 113 27.17 -8.21 10.87
N LEU A 114 25.98 -7.83 10.41
CA LEU A 114 25.72 -6.45 10.03
C LEU A 114 25.58 -5.58 11.28
N THR A 115 26.52 -4.66 11.47
CA THR A 115 26.44 -3.58 12.45
C THR A 115 26.06 -2.26 11.77
N TRP A 116 25.70 -1.25 12.56
CA TRP A 116 25.45 0.09 12.02
C TRP A 116 26.66 0.66 11.27
N GLU A 117 27.88 0.38 11.74
CA GLU A 117 29.10 0.79 11.06
C GLU A 117 29.24 0.14 9.69
N VAL A 118 29.04 -1.19 9.61
CA VAL A 118 29.10 -1.95 8.33
C VAL A 118 28.02 -1.45 7.37
N ILE A 119 26.78 -1.28 7.84
CA ILE A 119 25.68 -0.79 7.01
C ILE A 119 25.98 0.62 6.50
N ASN A 120 26.36 1.55 7.37
CA ASN A 120 26.65 2.93 6.97
C ASN A 120 27.78 3.00 5.94
N GLN A 121 28.85 2.21 6.12
CA GLN A 121 29.93 2.13 5.15
C GLN A 121 29.43 1.66 3.78
N ARG A 122 28.68 0.54 3.73
CA ARG A 122 28.17 -0.01 2.48
C ARG A 122 27.16 0.90 1.79
N LEU A 123 26.33 1.61 2.55
CA LEU A 123 25.41 2.60 1.99
C LEU A 123 26.15 3.78 1.38
N GLU A 124 27.25 4.25 1.98
CA GLU A 124 28.09 5.30 1.38
C GLU A 124 28.80 4.82 0.11
N GLU A 125 29.29 3.58 0.09
CA GLU A 125 29.84 2.98 -1.12
C GLU A 125 28.77 2.86 -2.22
N ALA A 126 27.56 2.41 -1.87
CA ALA A 126 26.46 2.28 -2.81
C ALA A 126 25.98 3.63 -3.37
N LYS A 127 26.00 4.71 -2.56
CA LYS A 127 25.71 6.07 -3.02
C LYS A 127 26.69 6.54 -4.09
N ARG A 128 27.97 6.18 -4.00
CA ARG A 128 28.98 6.55 -5.01
C ARG A 128 28.77 5.84 -6.34
N ASN A 129 28.19 4.64 -6.31
CA ASN A 129 27.93 3.83 -7.50
C ASN A 129 26.59 4.18 -8.17
N LEU A 130 25.76 5.01 -7.54
CA LEU A 130 24.40 5.31 -7.99
C LEU A 130 24.38 5.95 -9.39
N ASP A 131 25.36 6.81 -9.71
CA ASP A 131 25.44 7.48 -11.02
C ASP A 131 25.63 6.48 -12.17
N GLU A 132 26.48 5.47 -11.98
CA GLU A 132 26.70 4.43 -12.98
C GLU A 132 25.48 3.53 -13.14
N GLU A 133 24.83 3.17 -12.02
CA GLU A 133 23.62 2.34 -12.04
C GLU A 133 22.44 3.10 -12.68
N LEU A 134 22.38 4.42 -12.51
CA LEU A 134 21.45 5.32 -13.19
C LEU A 134 21.61 5.31 -14.71
N VAL A 135 22.85 5.45 -15.19
CA VAL A 135 23.15 5.39 -16.62
C VAL A 135 22.76 4.03 -17.19
N ARG A 136 23.09 2.95 -16.48
CA ARG A 136 22.72 1.58 -16.84
C ARG A 136 21.19 1.39 -16.88
N PHE A 137 20.48 1.92 -15.89
CA PHE A 137 19.02 1.90 -15.84
C PHE A 137 18.41 2.64 -17.02
N ALA A 138 18.89 3.84 -17.35
CA ALA A 138 18.41 4.62 -18.48
C ALA A 138 18.64 3.92 -19.82
N GLN A 139 19.84 3.37 -20.05
CA GLN A 139 20.17 2.63 -21.27
C GLN A 139 19.31 1.37 -21.43
N ASN A 140 19.12 0.60 -20.35
CA ASN A 140 18.27 -0.58 -20.36
C ASN A 140 16.81 -0.20 -20.64
N THR A 141 16.30 0.81 -19.94
CA THR A 141 14.93 1.30 -20.10
C THR A 141 14.68 1.76 -21.52
N LEU A 142 15.57 2.55 -22.12
CA LEU A 142 15.42 3.02 -23.50
C LEU A 142 15.42 1.84 -24.49
N ASN A 143 16.29 0.85 -24.29
CA ASN A 143 16.31 -0.35 -25.12
C ASN A 143 14.99 -1.16 -25.03
N TYR A 144 14.38 -1.25 -23.85
CA TYR A 144 13.06 -1.87 -23.68
C TYR A 144 11.96 -1.03 -24.32
N VAL A 145 11.95 0.29 -24.11
CA VAL A 145 10.98 1.22 -24.72
C VAL A 145 10.97 1.09 -26.24
N LEU A 146 12.16 0.99 -26.85
CA LEU A 146 12.30 0.82 -28.30
C LEU A 146 11.79 -0.55 -28.79
N LYS A 147 11.90 -1.61 -27.97
CA LYS A 147 11.37 -2.95 -28.27
C LYS A 147 9.86 -3.07 -28.05
N GLU A 148 9.30 -2.33 -27.09
CA GLU A 148 7.89 -2.41 -26.66
C GLU A 148 7.02 -1.26 -27.18
N LYS A 149 7.50 -0.52 -28.19
CA LYS A 149 6.85 0.70 -28.72
C LYS A 149 5.37 0.51 -29.11
N SER A 150 4.96 -0.67 -29.59
CA SER A 150 3.57 -0.95 -29.97
C SER A 150 2.60 -0.95 -28.78
N ILE A 151 3.03 -1.44 -27.61
CA ILE A 151 2.18 -1.51 -26.41
C ILE A 151 1.77 -0.13 -25.90
N LEU A 152 2.61 0.90 -26.10
CA LEU A 152 2.31 2.26 -25.66
C LEU A 152 1.37 3.02 -26.58
N LEU A 153 1.42 2.71 -27.87
CA LEU A 153 0.77 3.47 -28.94
C LEU A 153 -0.51 2.83 -29.43
N ASP A 154 -0.66 1.51 -29.30
CA ASP A 154 -1.88 0.80 -29.65
C ASP A 154 -2.88 0.85 -28.47
N GLU A 155 -4.18 0.84 -28.77
CA GLU A 155 -5.22 0.70 -27.75
C GLU A 155 -4.99 -0.62 -26.99
N THR A 156 -4.39 -0.50 -25.81
CA THR A 156 -4.07 -1.60 -24.90
C THR A 156 -5.29 -2.54 -24.78
N SER A 157 -5.07 -3.86 -24.91
CA SER A 157 -6.10 -4.92 -24.78
C SER A 157 -6.60 -5.07 -23.34
N LEU A 158 -7.10 -3.99 -22.75
CA LEU A 158 -7.71 -3.97 -21.43
C LEU A 158 -9.14 -4.51 -21.53
N PRO A 159 -9.58 -5.34 -20.57
CA PRO A 159 -10.91 -5.91 -20.61
C PRO A 159 -11.99 -4.82 -20.44
N ALA A 160 -13.18 -5.10 -20.98
CA ALA A 160 -14.35 -4.29 -20.70
C ALA A 160 -14.75 -4.45 -19.23
N ILE A 161 -14.85 -3.34 -18.50
CA ILE A 161 -15.24 -3.33 -17.09
C ILE A 161 -16.68 -2.86 -16.91
N ASP A 162 -17.34 -3.34 -15.86
CA ASP A 162 -18.70 -2.95 -15.49
C ASP A 162 -18.69 -1.69 -14.61
N THR A 163 -17.59 -1.50 -13.86
CA THR A 163 -17.37 -0.34 -13.00
C THR A 163 -17.24 0.96 -13.80
N ARG A 164 -18.09 1.95 -13.53
CA ARG A 164 -18.05 3.27 -14.18
C ARG A 164 -16.95 4.16 -13.59
N ILE A 165 -15.93 4.46 -14.39
CA ILE A 165 -14.76 5.30 -14.03
C ILE A 165 -14.81 6.71 -14.64
N SER A 166 -15.39 6.87 -15.84
CA SER A 166 -15.33 8.12 -16.60
C SER A 166 -15.78 9.35 -15.79
N GLY A 167 -14.94 10.38 -15.75
CA GLY A 167 -15.21 11.64 -15.03
C GLY A 167 -15.19 11.51 -13.50
N ARG A 168 -14.62 10.43 -12.95
CA ARG A 168 -14.50 10.23 -11.51
C ARG A 168 -13.04 10.15 -11.09
N HIS A 169 -12.81 10.42 -9.81
CA HIS A 169 -11.55 10.10 -9.16
C HIS A 169 -11.42 8.59 -8.98
N VAL A 170 -10.20 8.10 -9.13
CA VAL A 170 -9.80 6.71 -8.87
C VAL A 170 -8.77 6.72 -7.75
N LEU A 171 -8.91 5.81 -6.79
CA LEU A 171 -7.90 5.53 -5.77
C LEU A 171 -7.37 4.11 -5.97
N ILE A 172 -6.11 4.02 -6.37
CA ILE A 172 -5.36 2.77 -6.53
C ILE A 172 -4.64 2.49 -5.22
N VAL A 173 -4.90 1.32 -4.63
CA VAL A 173 -4.28 0.89 -3.36
C VAL A 173 -3.37 -0.29 -3.63
N VAL A 174 -2.09 -0.10 -3.34
CA VAL A 174 -1.04 -1.12 -3.42
C VAL A 174 -0.46 -1.33 -2.03
N ARG A 175 -0.02 -2.56 -1.73
CA ARG A 175 0.70 -2.87 -0.49
C ARG A 175 2.20 -2.54 -0.63
N GLY A 176 2.53 -1.25 -0.63
CA GLY A 176 3.92 -0.75 -0.64
C GLY A 176 4.36 -0.18 0.72
N GLU A 177 5.49 0.52 0.77
CA GLU A 177 5.99 1.13 2.01
C GLU A 177 5.00 2.18 2.55
N HIS A 178 4.78 2.19 3.87
CA HIS A 178 3.86 3.12 4.57
C HIS A 178 2.39 3.14 4.08
N TYR A 179 1.94 2.10 3.37
CA TYR A 179 0.58 2.07 2.81
C TYR A 179 -0.52 2.22 3.87
N ARG A 180 -0.29 1.74 5.11
CA ARG A 180 -1.27 1.81 6.20
C ARG A 180 -1.47 3.25 6.67
N GLU A 181 -0.38 3.97 6.85
CA GLU A 181 -0.36 5.37 7.26
C GLU A 181 -0.99 6.24 6.16
N ASP A 182 -0.59 6.03 4.92
CA ASP A 182 -1.12 6.75 3.76
C ASP A 182 -2.62 6.50 3.59
N LEU A 183 -3.06 5.24 3.65
CA LEU A 183 -4.48 4.89 3.51
C LEU A 183 -5.32 5.44 4.67
N ALA A 184 -4.79 5.43 5.90
CA ALA A 184 -5.44 6.04 7.06
C ALA A 184 -5.62 7.56 6.87
N SER A 185 -4.62 8.24 6.30
CA SER A 185 -4.70 9.68 6.00
C SER A 185 -5.76 10.03 4.95
N LEU A 186 -6.11 9.09 4.07
CA LEU A 186 -7.11 9.28 3.02
C LEU A 186 -8.55 8.97 3.44
N ARG A 187 -8.83 8.60 4.70
CA ARG A 187 -10.20 8.30 5.15
C ARG A 187 -11.22 9.40 4.83
N ALA A 188 -10.86 10.66 5.08
CA ALA A 188 -11.73 11.80 4.79
C ALA A 188 -11.98 11.95 3.27
N TYR A 189 -10.91 11.83 2.48
CA TYR A 189 -10.99 11.86 1.02
C TYR A 189 -11.92 10.76 0.48
N ILE A 190 -11.77 9.51 0.95
CA ILE A 190 -12.62 8.39 0.54
C ILE A 190 -14.09 8.64 0.90
N ALA A 191 -14.37 9.15 2.10
CA ALA A 191 -15.73 9.40 2.57
C ALA A 191 -16.43 10.54 1.79
N GLU A 192 -15.70 11.59 1.45
CA GLU A 192 -16.22 12.78 0.78
C GLU A 192 -16.30 12.62 -0.75
N ILE A 193 -15.19 12.23 -1.37
CA ILE A 193 -15.06 12.14 -2.83
C ILE A 193 -15.67 10.86 -3.39
N LYS A 194 -15.72 9.79 -2.58
CA LYS A 194 -16.20 8.45 -3.00
C LYS A 194 -15.56 8.01 -4.33
N PRO A 195 -14.21 8.01 -4.41
CA PRO A 195 -13.50 7.60 -5.62
C PRO A 195 -13.80 6.14 -5.96
N VAL A 196 -13.58 5.75 -7.21
CA VAL A 196 -13.53 4.34 -7.59
C VAL A 196 -12.28 3.72 -6.95
N LEU A 197 -12.48 2.72 -6.12
CA LEU A 197 -11.41 2.03 -5.40
C LEU A 197 -10.92 0.84 -6.23
N ILE A 198 -9.67 0.89 -6.67
CA ILE A 198 -8.99 -0.21 -7.35
C ILE A 198 -7.93 -0.75 -6.39
N ALA A 199 -8.06 -2.01 -6.00
CA ALA A 199 -7.05 -2.71 -5.22
C ALA A 199 -6.10 -3.45 -6.15
N VAL A 200 -4.80 -3.30 -5.92
CA VAL A 200 -3.76 -4.07 -6.60
C VAL A 200 -3.22 -5.12 -5.65
N ASP A 201 -3.34 -6.39 -6.02
CA ASP A 201 -2.83 -7.53 -5.27
C ASP A 201 -3.22 -7.43 -3.76
N GLY A 202 -2.25 -7.49 -2.84
CA GLY A 202 -2.48 -7.37 -1.39
C GLY A 202 -3.11 -6.06 -0.93
N GLY A 203 -3.25 -5.04 -1.80
CA GLY A 203 -4.03 -3.84 -1.53
C GLY A 203 -5.53 -4.13 -1.29
N ALA A 204 -6.04 -5.27 -1.78
CA ALA A 204 -7.42 -5.68 -1.53
C ALA A 204 -7.65 -6.02 -0.05
N ASP A 205 -6.73 -6.77 0.54
CA ASP A 205 -6.73 -7.07 1.97
C ASP A 205 -6.59 -5.81 2.82
N ALA A 206 -5.70 -4.89 2.43
CA ALA A 206 -5.52 -3.61 3.11
C ALA A 206 -6.81 -2.78 3.20
N LEU A 207 -7.57 -2.69 2.11
CA LEU A 207 -8.86 -2.00 2.11
C LEU A 207 -9.87 -2.68 3.03
N LEU A 208 -9.94 -4.02 3.00
CA LEU A 208 -10.87 -4.79 3.81
C LEU A 208 -10.56 -4.75 5.31
N GLU A 209 -9.28 -4.68 5.70
CA GLU A 209 -8.84 -4.45 7.08
C GLU A 209 -9.37 -3.10 7.61
N MET A 210 -9.53 -2.11 6.74
CA MET A 210 -10.12 -0.82 7.08
C MET A 210 -11.66 -0.79 6.99
N GLY A 211 -12.29 -1.92 6.68
CA GLY A 211 -13.75 -2.01 6.50
C GLY A 211 -14.25 -1.41 5.19
N ILE A 212 -13.36 -1.17 4.22
CA ILE A 212 -13.68 -0.57 2.92
C ILE A 212 -13.64 -1.68 1.87
N ARG A 213 -14.68 -1.79 1.03
CA ARG A 213 -14.69 -2.77 -0.06
C ARG A 213 -14.12 -2.15 -1.35
N PRO A 214 -13.17 -2.80 -2.02
CA PRO A 214 -12.74 -2.36 -3.35
C PRO A 214 -13.89 -2.50 -4.37
N HIS A 215 -13.85 -1.69 -5.43
CA HIS A 215 -14.73 -1.85 -6.58
C HIS A 215 -14.12 -2.82 -7.58
N ILE A 216 -12.80 -2.72 -7.79
CA ILE A 216 -12.03 -3.58 -8.70
C ILE A 216 -10.83 -4.15 -7.95
N ILE A 217 -10.49 -5.41 -8.19
CA ILE A 217 -9.24 -6.05 -7.77
C ILE A 217 -8.45 -6.44 -9.02
N ILE A 218 -7.19 -6.03 -9.10
CA ILE A 218 -6.29 -6.30 -10.23
C ILE A 218 -5.01 -6.94 -9.69
N GLY A 219 -4.50 -8.00 -10.33
CA GLY A 219 -3.32 -8.66 -9.79
C GLY A 219 -2.96 -10.00 -10.43
N ASP A 220 -1.82 -10.56 -10.00
CA ASP A 220 -1.43 -11.95 -10.26
C ASP A 220 -2.12 -12.94 -9.32
N MET A 221 -2.87 -12.41 -8.34
CA MET A 221 -3.65 -13.14 -7.34
C MET A 221 -2.81 -13.97 -6.37
N ASP A 222 -1.48 -13.92 -6.39
CA ASP A 222 -0.63 -14.74 -5.51
C ASP A 222 -0.68 -14.28 -4.04
N SER A 223 -0.88 -12.97 -3.84
CA SER A 223 -0.83 -12.32 -2.53
C SER A 223 -2.19 -11.85 -2.00
N VAL A 224 -3.28 -12.17 -2.72
CA VAL A 224 -4.65 -11.81 -2.35
C VAL A 224 -5.28 -12.93 -1.51
N SER A 225 -5.95 -12.59 -0.41
CA SER A 225 -6.69 -13.60 0.37
C SER A 225 -7.99 -14.02 -0.29
N ASP A 226 -8.45 -15.24 -0.02
CA ASP A 226 -9.75 -15.73 -0.52
C ASP A 226 -10.93 -14.90 0.02
N ARG A 227 -10.79 -14.32 1.22
CA ARG A 227 -11.76 -13.36 1.77
C ARG A 227 -11.86 -12.14 0.87
N ALA A 228 -10.72 -11.63 0.37
CA ALA A 228 -10.68 -10.49 -0.51
C ALA A 228 -11.24 -10.81 -1.90
N LEU A 229 -10.89 -11.96 -2.46
CA LEU A 229 -11.45 -12.43 -3.74
C LEU A 229 -12.98 -12.62 -3.67
N ARG A 230 -13.52 -12.99 -2.52
CA ARG A 230 -14.97 -13.18 -2.32
C ARG A 230 -15.71 -11.91 -1.86
N CYS A 231 -15.07 -10.74 -1.81
CA CYS A 231 -15.70 -9.53 -1.26
C CYS A 231 -16.74 -8.87 -2.17
N GLY A 232 -16.91 -9.38 -3.39
CA GLY A 232 -17.86 -8.90 -4.39
C GLY A 232 -17.31 -7.80 -5.31
N ALA A 233 -15.99 -7.57 -5.31
CA ALA A 233 -15.35 -6.67 -6.26
C ALA A 233 -15.28 -7.31 -7.66
N GLU A 234 -15.20 -6.47 -8.69
CA GLU A 234 -14.90 -6.89 -10.05
C GLU A 234 -13.43 -7.34 -10.14
N ILE A 235 -13.16 -8.56 -10.61
CA ILE A 235 -11.80 -9.14 -10.59
C ILE A 235 -11.21 -9.16 -12.00
N ILE A 236 -10.02 -8.59 -12.11
CA ILE A 236 -9.20 -8.58 -13.32
C ILE A 236 -7.90 -9.34 -13.02
N ALA A 237 -7.77 -10.52 -13.62
CA ALA A 237 -6.53 -11.29 -13.59
C ALA A 237 -5.53 -10.66 -14.55
N HIS A 238 -4.39 -10.22 -14.02
CA HIS A 238 -3.26 -9.79 -14.81
C HIS A 238 -2.45 -11.03 -15.24
N THR A 239 -2.23 -11.17 -16.54
CA THR A 239 -1.59 -12.35 -17.12
C THR A 239 -0.48 -11.98 -18.07
N TYR A 240 0.41 -12.95 -18.34
CA TYR A 240 1.46 -12.80 -19.34
C TYR A 240 0.88 -12.59 -20.75
N VAL A 241 1.57 -11.80 -21.56
CA VAL A 241 1.19 -11.48 -22.96
C VAL A 241 1.30 -12.70 -23.89
N ASP A 242 2.07 -13.71 -23.50
CA ASP A 242 2.41 -14.88 -24.32
C ASP A 242 1.40 -16.05 -24.22
N ASN A 243 0.19 -15.79 -23.71
CA ASN A 243 -0.90 -16.77 -23.57
C ASN A 243 -0.52 -18.06 -22.83
N ARG A 244 0.56 -18.06 -22.03
CA ARG A 244 0.85 -19.15 -21.10
C ARG A 244 -0.27 -19.28 -20.07
N GLU A 245 -0.50 -20.51 -19.60
CA GLU A 245 -1.49 -20.79 -18.57
C GLU A 245 -1.21 -19.92 -17.34
N SER A 246 -2.16 -19.07 -16.96
CA SER A 246 -1.98 -18.10 -15.88
C SER A 246 -2.36 -18.73 -14.54
N PRO A 247 -1.42 -18.80 -13.56
CA PRO A 247 -1.74 -19.24 -12.19
C PRO A 247 -2.87 -18.42 -11.57
N ALA A 248 -2.95 -17.13 -11.90
CA ALA A 248 -3.99 -16.23 -11.43
C ALA A 248 -5.39 -16.71 -11.87
N VAL A 249 -5.54 -17.04 -13.15
CA VAL A 249 -6.81 -17.49 -13.73
C VAL A 249 -7.20 -18.83 -13.13
N LYS A 250 -6.26 -19.78 -13.07
CA LYS A 250 -6.49 -21.10 -12.49
C LYS A 250 -6.95 -21.02 -11.04
N ARG A 251 -6.26 -20.21 -10.22
CA ARG A 251 -6.64 -19.99 -8.82
C ARG A 251 -8.07 -19.46 -8.69
N LEU A 252 -8.46 -18.52 -9.55
CA LEU A 252 -9.80 -17.93 -9.53
C LEU A 252 -10.88 -18.94 -9.97
N GLU A 253 -10.60 -19.74 -10.99
CA GLU A 253 -11.49 -20.81 -11.45
C GLU A 253 -11.69 -21.88 -10.37
N ASP A 254 -10.62 -22.28 -9.67
CA ASP A 254 -10.67 -23.26 -8.58
C ASP A 254 -11.59 -22.82 -7.42
N ILE A 255 -11.74 -21.51 -7.20
CA ILE A 255 -12.64 -20.94 -6.18
C ILE A 255 -14.02 -20.54 -6.73
N GLY A 256 -14.28 -20.81 -8.01
CA GLY A 256 -15.55 -20.57 -8.69
C GLY A 256 -15.78 -19.13 -9.16
N ILE A 257 -14.71 -18.36 -9.36
CA ILE A 257 -14.76 -16.97 -9.83
C ILE A 257 -14.29 -16.92 -11.29
N LYS A 258 -15.08 -16.28 -12.16
CA LYS A 258 -14.69 -16.04 -13.55
C LYS A 258 -14.02 -14.66 -13.68
N PRO A 259 -12.67 -14.58 -13.83
CA PRO A 259 -12.01 -13.31 -14.01
C PRO A 259 -12.23 -12.69 -15.39
N LYS A 260 -12.11 -11.36 -15.44
CA LYS A 260 -11.72 -10.66 -16.66
C LYS A 260 -10.20 -10.75 -16.79
N VAL A 261 -9.67 -10.88 -18.00
CA VAL A 261 -8.23 -11.07 -18.22
C VAL A 261 -7.63 -9.81 -18.83
N ALA A 262 -6.53 -9.34 -18.25
CA ALA A 262 -5.70 -8.27 -18.80
C ALA A 262 -4.32 -8.85 -19.13
N ALA A 263 -4.05 -9.05 -20.42
CA ALA A 263 -2.77 -9.55 -20.93
C ALA A 263 -1.93 -8.36 -21.43
N VAL A 264 -1.38 -7.60 -20.50
CA VAL A 264 -0.63 -6.36 -20.75
C VAL A 264 0.74 -6.50 -20.09
N PRO A 265 1.84 -6.07 -20.71
CA PRO A 265 3.13 -6.12 -20.05
C PRO A 265 3.24 -5.04 -18.96
N GLY A 266 4.14 -5.26 -18.01
CA GLY A 266 4.35 -4.40 -16.85
C GLY A 266 3.90 -5.06 -15.56
N THR A 267 3.71 -4.26 -14.52
CA THR A 267 3.24 -4.71 -13.20
C THR A 267 1.72 -4.61 -13.09
N SER A 268 1.12 -5.29 -12.11
CA SER A 268 -0.31 -5.15 -11.80
C SER A 268 -0.71 -3.70 -11.47
N GLU A 269 0.22 -2.91 -10.91
CA GLU A 269 0.05 -1.48 -10.65
C GLU A 269 -0.10 -0.69 -11.97
N ASP A 270 0.68 -1.05 -12.98
CA ASP A 270 0.64 -0.42 -14.30
C ASP A 270 -0.68 -0.69 -15.01
N VAL A 271 -1.16 -1.94 -14.95
CA VAL A 271 -2.48 -2.31 -15.48
C VAL A 271 -3.58 -1.50 -14.82
N ALA A 272 -3.51 -1.30 -13.50
CA ALA A 272 -4.49 -0.48 -12.78
C ALA A 272 -4.45 1.00 -13.21
N MET A 273 -3.26 1.57 -13.38
CA MET A 273 -3.09 2.95 -13.86
C MET A 273 -3.61 3.12 -15.29
N LEU A 274 -3.23 2.21 -16.20
CA LEU A 274 -3.68 2.21 -17.59
C LEU A 274 -5.20 2.05 -17.68
N LEU A 275 -5.78 1.10 -16.94
CA LEU A 275 -7.23 0.91 -16.90
C LEU A 275 -7.97 2.17 -16.44
N ALA A 276 -7.52 2.78 -15.35
CA ALA A 276 -8.12 4.02 -14.86
C ALA A 276 -8.04 5.15 -15.90
N TYR A 277 -6.88 5.29 -16.55
CA TYR A 277 -6.64 6.30 -17.57
C TYR A 277 -7.52 6.10 -18.81
N GLU A 278 -7.50 4.90 -19.41
CA GLU A 278 -8.25 4.56 -20.62
C GLU A 278 -9.77 4.61 -20.40
N LYS A 279 -10.23 4.35 -19.16
CA LYS A 279 -11.66 4.50 -18.80
C LYS A 279 -12.04 5.92 -18.40
N GLY A 280 -11.15 6.89 -18.61
CA GLY A 280 -11.45 8.32 -18.50
C GLY A 280 -11.51 8.84 -17.06
N ALA A 281 -10.71 8.30 -16.14
CA ALA A 281 -10.57 8.88 -14.81
C ALA A 281 -10.15 10.35 -14.91
N GLU A 282 -10.74 11.20 -14.07
CA GLU A 282 -10.41 12.62 -13.98
C GLU A 282 -9.11 12.81 -13.19
N LEU A 283 -8.97 12.07 -12.10
CA LEU A 283 -7.80 12.05 -11.22
C LEU A 283 -7.53 10.62 -10.77
N ILE A 284 -6.26 10.22 -10.79
CA ILE A 284 -5.78 8.92 -10.32
C ILE A 284 -4.89 9.18 -9.11
N VAL A 285 -5.34 8.73 -7.94
CA VAL A 285 -4.58 8.78 -6.69
C VAL A 285 -3.99 7.41 -6.42
N ILE A 286 -2.71 7.32 -6.10
CA ILE A 286 -2.04 6.05 -5.78
C ILE A 286 -1.50 6.03 -4.34
N VAL A 287 -1.75 4.94 -3.63
CA VAL A 287 -1.28 4.67 -2.25
C VAL A 287 -0.28 3.53 -2.27
N GLY A 288 0.80 3.65 -1.48
CA GLY A 288 1.84 2.63 -1.42
C GLY A 288 2.64 2.53 -2.73
N SER A 289 2.66 3.61 -3.52
CA SER A 289 3.45 3.66 -4.75
C SER A 289 4.94 3.73 -4.43
N HIS A 290 5.70 2.92 -5.16
CA HIS A 290 7.15 3.00 -5.29
C HIS A 290 7.51 4.26 -6.09
N SER A 291 7.53 5.40 -5.41
CA SER A 291 7.62 6.72 -6.03
C SER A 291 9.05 7.19 -6.26
N ASN A 292 10.05 6.51 -5.68
CA ASN A 292 11.43 6.96 -5.73
C ASN A 292 12.28 6.05 -6.63
N LEU A 293 13.35 6.61 -7.18
CA LEU A 293 14.28 5.92 -8.08
C LEU A 293 14.89 4.65 -7.45
N ILE A 294 15.10 4.64 -6.14
CA ILE A 294 15.67 3.50 -5.41
C ILE A 294 14.65 2.36 -5.40
N ASP A 295 13.37 2.64 -5.18
CA ASP A 295 12.29 1.64 -5.26
C ASP A 295 12.17 1.05 -6.67
N PHE A 296 12.48 1.85 -7.70
CA PHE A 296 12.65 1.30 -9.05
C PHE A 296 13.84 0.33 -9.04
N LEU A 297 15.04 0.76 -8.65
CA LEU A 297 16.21 -0.12 -8.62
C LEU A 297 16.01 -1.42 -7.80
N ASP A 298 15.24 -1.38 -6.71
CA ASP A 298 14.85 -2.53 -5.86
C ASP A 298 14.09 -3.64 -6.64
N LYS A 299 13.17 -3.28 -7.53
CA LYS A 299 12.27 -4.26 -8.19
C LYS A 299 12.87 -4.99 -9.40
N GLY A 300 14.09 -4.67 -9.81
CA GLY A 300 14.80 -5.37 -10.88
C GLY A 300 14.30 -5.08 -12.31
N ARG A 301 15.14 -5.43 -13.29
CA ARG A 301 15.22 -4.77 -14.60
C ARG A 301 14.16 -5.14 -15.66
N SER A 302 13.32 -6.17 -15.48
CA SER A 302 12.49 -6.71 -16.59
C SER A 302 11.04 -6.21 -16.64
N GLY A 303 10.47 -5.63 -15.57
CA GLY A 303 9.11 -5.06 -15.57
C GLY A 303 9.05 -3.53 -15.53
N MET A 304 10.18 -2.88 -15.25
CA MET A 304 10.23 -1.46 -14.90
C MET A 304 10.12 -0.48 -16.06
N SER A 305 10.50 -0.90 -17.26
CA SER A 305 10.42 0.00 -18.42
C SER A 305 8.97 0.31 -18.75
N SER A 306 8.08 -0.68 -18.66
CA SER A 306 6.64 -0.51 -18.81
C SER A 306 6.04 0.33 -17.67
N THR A 307 6.54 0.20 -16.43
CA THR A 307 6.13 1.07 -15.30
C THR A 307 6.48 2.53 -15.51
N PHE A 308 7.73 2.80 -15.90
CA PHE A 308 8.19 4.17 -16.19
C PHE A 308 7.37 4.81 -17.31
N LEU A 309 7.14 4.07 -18.39
CA LEU A 309 6.36 4.52 -19.52
C LEU A 309 4.88 4.74 -19.19
N THR A 310 4.27 3.84 -18.42
CA THR A 310 2.90 3.98 -17.93
C THR A 310 2.75 5.29 -17.17
N ARG A 311 3.69 5.59 -16.26
CA ARG A 311 3.70 6.86 -15.52
C ARG A 311 3.85 8.09 -16.40
N LEU A 312 4.63 8.04 -17.48
CA LEU A 312 4.68 9.13 -18.46
C LEU A 312 3.33 9.35 -19.15
N LYS A 313 2.64 8.27 -19.52
CA LYS A 313 1.32 8.33 -20.17
C LYS A 313 0.23 8.85 -19.22
N VAL A 314 0.18 8.35 -17.98
CA VAL A 314 -0.86 8.73 -17.00
C VAL A 314 -0.52 9.98 -16.19
N GLY A 315 0.74 10.44 -16.22
CA GLY A 315 1.30 11.50 -15.41
C GLY A 315 0.44 12.76 -15.26
N PRO A 316 -0.18 13.30 -16.33
CA PRO A 316 -1.05 14.48 -16.22
C PRO A 316 -2.25 14.32 -15.28
N ARG A 317 -2.66 13.08 -14.95
CA ARG A 317 -3.78 12.78 -14.05
C ARG A 317 -3.37 11.99 -12.82
N LEU A 318 -2.07 11.72 -12.61
CA LEU A 318 -1.57 10.87 -11.52
C LEU A 318 -1.06 11.73 -10.34
N VAL A 319 -1.53 11.43 -9.13
CA VAL A 319 -1.11 12.10 -7.89
C VAL A 319 -0.85 11.07 -6.79
N ASP A 320 0.19 11.28 -5.98
CA ASP A 320 0.49 10.45 -4.81
C ASP A 320 -0.45 10.76 -3.64
N ALA A 321 -0.83 9.73 -2.87
CA ALA A 321 -1.65 9.83 -1.67
C ALA A 321 -1.19 10.93 -0.70
N ARG A 322 0.13 11.11 -0.55
CA ARG A 322 0.73 12.13 0.32
C ARG A 322 0.46 13.55 -0.18
N GLY A 323 0.33 13.74 -1.49
CA GLY A 323 -0.08 15.02 -2.08
C GLY A 323 -1.54 15.34 -1.75
N VAL A 324 -2.42 14.34 -1.80
CA VAL A 324 -3.86 14.49 -1.51
C VAL A 324 -4.10 14.69 -0.01
N SER A 325 -3.42 13.93 0.85
CA SER A 325 -3.62 14.01 2.30
C SER A 325 -3.20 15.36 2.88
N ARG A 326 -2.18 16.02 2.31
CA ARG A 326 -1.80 17.39 2.69
C ARG A 326 -2.90 18.42 2.38
N LEU A 327 -3.66 18.21 1.30
CA LEU A 327 -4.74 19.13 0.91
C LEU A 327 -6.03 18.88 1.72
N TYR A 328 -6.30 17.62 2.10
CA TYR A 328 -7.53 17.24 2.82
C TYR A 328 -7.38 17.20 4.35
N GLY A 329 -6.15 17.18 4.89
CA GLY A 329 -5.89 17.17 6.34
C GLY A 329 -6.26 18.46 7.08
N SER A 330 -6.68 19.50 6.36
CA SER A 330 -6.89 20.85 6.89
C SER A 330 -8.36 21.27 6.80
N ARG A 331 -9.28 20.57 7.49
CA ARG A 331 -10.63 21.10 7.69
C ARG A 331 -11.00 21.20 9.16
N PRO A 332 -11.62 22.32 9.58
CA PRO A 332 -12.07 22.49 10.94
C PRO A 332 -13.15 21.44 11.24
N THR A 333 -12.85 20.57 12.20
CA THR A 333 -13.75 19.56 12.75
C THR A 333 -15.12 20.15 13.05
N ILE A 334 -16.20 19.37 12.94
CA ILE A 334 -17.59 19.71 13.37
C ILE A 334 -17.66 20.42 14.73
N ARG A 335 -16.66 20.22 15.60
CA ARG A 335 -16.47 20.99 16.84
C ARG A 335 -16.41 22.50 16.62
N TYR A 336 -15.73 22.99 15.60
CA TYR A 336 -15.70 24.43 15.29
C TYR A 336 -17.04 24.94 14.77
N ALA A 337 -17.75 24.16 13.95
CA ALA A 337 -19.11 24.50 13.54
C ALA A 337 -20.07 24.53 14.73
N ALA A 338 -19.93 23.59 15.68
CA ALA A 338 -20.71 23.56 16.91
C ALA A 338 -20.38 24.74 17.83
N VAL A 339 -19.10 25.10 17.99
CA VAL A 339 -18.67 26.29 18.75
C VAL A 339 -19.19 27.58 18.10
N LEU A 340 -19.15 27.67 16.76
CA LEU A 340 -19.68 28.82 16.02
C LEU A 340 -21.20 28.91 16.18
N MET A 341 -21.91 27.78 16.06
CA MET A 341 -23.37 27.74 16.28
C MET A 341 -23.70 28.14 17.72
N LEU A 342 -22.95 27.65 18.70
CA LEU A 342 -23.14 28.02 20.10
C LEU A 342 -22.88 29.52 20.31
N ALA A 343 -21.82 30.08 19.73
CA ALA A 343 -21.51 31.50 19.81
C ALA A 343 -22.61 32.37 19.19
N VAL A 344 -23.13 32.00 18.02
CA VAL A 344 -24.26 32.69 17.37
C VAL A 344 -25.51 32.58 18.23
N THR A 345 -25.80 31.41 18.78
CA THR A 345 -26.98 31.19 19.64
C THR A 345 -26.88 32.01 20.92
N CYS A 346 -25.71 32.05 21.57
CA CYS A 346 -25.46 32.88 22.74
C CYS A 346 -25.59 34.38 22.41
N ALA A 347 -25.05 34.82 21.28
CA ALA A 347 -25.19 36.21 20.83
C ALA A 347 -26.67 36.58 20.60
N LEU A 348 -27.44 35.72 19.93
CA LEU A 348 -28.88 35.91 19.74
C LEU A 348 -29.62 35.96 21.07
N ALA A 349 -29.31 35.04 22.00
CA ALA A 349 -29.92 34.99 23.31
C ALA A 349 -29.65 36.28 24.12
N LEU A 350 -28.42 36.80 24.04
CA LEU A 350 -28.05 38.08 24.65
C LEU A 350 -28.82 39.25 24.02
N ILE A 351 -28.95 39.30 22.69
CA ILE A 351 -29.73 40.33 22.00
C ILE A 351 -31.20 40.29 22.46
N ILE A 352 -31.80 39.10 22.55
CA ILE A 352 -33.18 38.93 23.03
C ILE A 352 -33.30 39.31 24.51
N ALA A 353 -32.32 38.98 25.35
CA ALA A 353 -32.36 39.26 26.78
C ALA A 353 -32.18 40.75 27.11
N PHE A 354 -31.36 41.47 26.34
CA PHE A 354 -30.99 42.86 26.61
C PHE A 354 -31.67 43.90 25.70
N SER A 355 -32.45 43.49 24.71
CA SER A 355 -33.22 44.41 23.85
C SER A 355 -34.71 44.41 24.20
N PRO A 356 -35.21 45.47 24.88
CA PRO A 356 -36.63 45.59 25.24
C PRO A 356 -37.55 45.56 24.01
N ALA A 357 -37.13 46.19 22.90
CA ALA A 357 -37.91 46.23 21.66
C ALA A 357 -38.14 44.84 21.06
N VAL A 358 -37.14 43.95 21.15
CA VAL A 358 -37.23 42.58 20.66
C VAL A 358 -38.11 41.73 21.59
N GLN A 359 -38.01 41.93 22.91
CA GLN A 359 -38.87 41.25 23.87
C GLN A 359 -40.35 41.60 23.70
N ASP A 360 -40.65 42.87 23.44
CA ASP A 360 -42.03 43.33 23.24
C ASP A 360 -42.61 42.77 21.94
N GLN A 361 -41.84 42.76 20.84
CA GLN A 361 -42.25 42.09 19.60
C GLN A 361 -42.44 40.58 19.76
N LEU A 362 -41.54 39.90 20.48
CA LEU A 362 -41.67 38.46 20.77
C LEU A 362 -42.90 38.15 21.62
N ARG A 363 -43.19 38.98 22.63
CA ARG A 363 -44.40 38.85 23.44
C ARG A 363 -45.66 39.04 22.62
N MET A 364 -45.70 40.06 21.75
CA MET A 364 -46.82 40.29 20.83
C MET A 364 -47.02 39.10 19.89
N PHE A 365 -45.96 38.59 19.27
CA PHE A 365 -46.02 37.42 18.39
C PHE A 365 -46.49 36.15 19.12
N MET A 366 -45.99 35.89 20.33
CA MET A 366 -46.43 34.78 21.17
C MET A 366 -47.91 34.90 21.55
N PHE A 367 -48.39 36.12 21.77
CA PHE A 367 -49.79 36.40 22.07
C PHE A 367 -50.69 36.13 20.86
N GLU A 368 -50.29 36.57 19.67
CA GLU A 368 -50.99 36.29 18.41
C GLU A 368 -51.06 34.78 18.11
N GLN A 369 -49.96 34.05 18.31
CA GLN A 369 -49.94 32.60 18.08
C GLN A 369 -50.77 31.85 19.12
N LYS A 370 -50.76 32.27 20.39
CA LYS A 370 -51.69 31.74 21.41
C LYS A 370 -53.14 32.00 21.03
N ALA A 371 -53.47 33.21 20.58
CA ALA A 371 -54.81 33.57 20.16
C ALA A 371 -55.27 32.72 18.95
N ARG A 372 -54.40 32.54 17.95
CA ARG A 372 -54.65 31.66 16.79
C ARG A 372 -54.81 30.20 17.20
N PHE A 373 -53.98 29.70 18.10
CA PHE A 373 -54.10 28.33 18.63
C PHE A 373 -55.41 28.15 19.38
N TRP A 374 -55.81 29.12 20.21
CA TRP A 374 -57.08 29.08 20.94
C TRP A 374 -58.31 29.18 20.02
N ASP A 375 -58.27 30.00 18.98
CA ASP A 375 -59.33 30.09 17.97
C ASP A 375 -59.41 28.79 17.13
N LEU A 376 -58.27 28.18 16.80
CA LEU A 376 -58.25 26.88 16.12
C LEU A 376 -58.80 25.77 17.03
N TRP A 377 -58.41 25.76 18.30
CA TRP A 377 -58.87 24.80 19.31
C TRP A 377 -60.37 24.94 19.61
N SER A 378 -60.87 26.16 19.71
CA SER A 378 -62.30 26.42 19.96
C SER A 378 -63.16 26.01 18.75
N ARG A 379 -62.70 26.25 17.52
CA ARG A 379 -63.36 25.78 16.30
C ARG A 379 -63.41 24.25 16.18
N ILE A 380 -62.35 23.56 16.60
CA ILE A 380 -62.32 22.10 16.63
C ILE A 380 -63.23 21.53 17.73
N LYS A 381 -63.38 22.22 18.87
CA LYS A 381 -64.20 21.77 20.01
C LYS A 381 -65.70 22.06 19.86
N ILE A 382 -66.09 23.01 19.02
CA ILE A 382 -67.50 23.38 18.76
C ILE A 382 -68.03 22.72 17.46
N GLY A 383 -67.13 22.22 16.61
CA GLY A 383 -67.45 21.57 15.33
C GLY A 383 -67.50 20.03 15.35
N GLY A 384 -67.47 19.40 16.53
CA GLY A 384 -67.70 17.96 16.73
C GLY A 384 -68.70 17.76 17.84
#